data_AF-A0A369T1Q5-F1
#
_entry.id   AF-A0A369T1Q5-F1
#
_cell.length_a   1.000
_cell.length_b   1.000
_cell.length_c   1.000
_cell.angle_alpha   90.00
_cell.angle_beta   90.00
_cell.angle_gamma   90.00
#
_symmetry.space_group_name_H-M   'P 1'
#
loop_
_entity.id
_entity.type
_entity.pdbx_description
1 polymer ?
#
loop_
_entity_poly.entity_id
_entity_poly.type
_entity_poly.pdbx_seq_one_letter_code
_entity_poly.pdbx_strand_id
1 'polypeptide(L)'
;MGFEDILLKVELHAYLPRRDIESLLSRLIPEMEALGFLASLRAEGYAFLPAGLPVPTHIRAGINEGAISIWVRGAGELPESARMLGMDPEEYFENLMRGLRRAGDILRGFSGRGMVQISIPET
;
A
#
# COMPACT_ATOMS: atom_id res chain seq x y z
N MET A 1 -16.81 -5.75 -12.05
CA MET A 1 -15.36 -5.93 -11.85
C MET A 1 -15.21 -6.44 -10.42
N GLY A 2 -14.52 -7.55 -10.19
CA GLY A 2 -14.35 -8.07 -8.83
C GLY A 2 -13.42 -7.18 -8.00
N PHE A 3 -13.46 -7.28 -6.67
CA PHE A 3 -12.53 -6.55 -5.80
C PHE A 3 -11.07 -6.86 -6.15
N GLU A 4 -10.75 -8.13 -6.46
CA GLU A 4 -9.42 -8.54 -6.92
C GLU A 4 -8.96 -7.76 -8.17
N ASP A 5 -9.81 -7.68 -9.20
CA ASP A 5 -9.48 -6.97 -10.44
C ASP A 5 -9.16 -5.50 -10.21
N ILE A 6 -9.81 -4.88 -9.22
CA ILE A 6 -9.57 -3.49 -8.84
C ILE A 6 -8.22 -3.38 -8.12
N LEU A 7 -7.96 -4.22 -7.13
CA LEU A 7 -6.72 -4.21 -6.35
C LEU A 7 -5.48 -4.49 -7.22
N LEU A 8 -5.60 -5.36 -8.23
CA LEU A 8 -4.53 -5.66 -9.19
C LEU A 8 -4.19 -4.49 -10.12
N LYS A 9 -5.10 -3.52 -10.28
CA LYS A 9 -4.89 -2.33 -11.13
C LYS A 9 -4.36 -1.13 -10.33
N VAL A 10 -4.18 -1.28 -9.02
CA VAL A 10 -3.60 -0.22 -8.20
C VAL A 10 -2.09 -0.24 -8.34
N GLU A 11 -1.56 0.86 -8.85
CA GLU A 11 -0.14 1.07 -9.08
C GLU A 11 0.25 2.45 -8.56
N LEU A 12 1.08 2.50 -7.53
CA LEU A 12 1.64 3.75 -7.01
C LEU A 12 3.15 3.70 -7.11
N HIS A 13 3.75 4.58 -7.89
CA HIS A 13 5.19 4.63 -8.10
C HIS A 13 5.73 6.03 -7.86
N ALA A 14 6.89 6.12 -7.26
CA ALA A 14 7.65 7.35 -7.22
C ALA A 14 9.15 7.09 -7.46
N TYR A 15 9.75 7.94 -8.29
CA TYR A 15 11.18 7.99 -8.55
C TYR A 15 11.70 9.34 -8.04
N LEU A 16 12.38 9.30 -6.91
CA LEU A 16 12.81 10.46 -6.13
C LEU A 16 14.30 10.34 -5.76
N PRO A 17 14.99 11.45 -5.48
CA PRO A 17 16.29 11.40 -4.81
C PRO A 17 16.19 10.60 -3.50
N ARG A 18 17.25 9.87 -3.14
CA ARG A 18 17.28 9.01 -1.94
C ARG A 18 16.79 9.71 -0.67
N ARG A 19 17.21 10.95 -0.43
CA ARG A 19 16.78 11.77 0.73
C ARG A 19 15.27 11.99 0.77
N ASP A 20 14.63 12.08 -0.39
CA ASP A 20 13.19 12.30 -0.51
C ASP A 20 12.44 10.98 -0.35
N ILE A 21 13.02 9.83 -0.72
CA ILE A 21 12.50 8.51 -0.36
C ILE A 21 12.48 8.33 1.16
N GLU A 22 13.57 8.66 1.85
CA GLU A 22 13.63 8.60 3.33
C GLU A 22 12.56 9.51 3.97
N SER A 23 12.38 10.73 3.44
CA SER A 23 11.32 11.66 3.88
C SER A 23 9.91 11.16 3.56
N LEU A 24 9.73 10.45 2.44
CA LEU A 24 8.47 9.84 2.07
C LEU A 24 8.12 8.71 3.04
N LEU A 25 9.08 7.83 3.36
CA LEU A 25 8.87 6.71 4.28
C LEU A 25 8.56 7.16 5.70
N SER A 26 9.21 8.23 6.19
CA SER A 26 8.92 8.79 7.51
C SER A 26 7.52 9.37 7.64
N ARG A 27 6.84 9.65 6.52
CA ARG A 27 5.42 10.02 6.47
C ARG A 27 4.52 8.82 6.20
N LEU A 28 4.90 7.96 5.26
CA LEU A 28 4.11 6.80 4.84
C LEU A 28 3.88 5.83 6.00
N ILE A 29 4.94 5.46 6.72
CA ILE A 29 4.84 4.42 7.75
C ILE A 29 3.86 4.82 8.87
N PRO A 30 4.01 5.97 9.55
CA PRO A 30 3.09 6.33 10.63
C PRO A 30 1.63 6.47 10.17
N GLU A 31 1.42 6.95 8.94
CA GLU A 31 0.07 7.13 8.38
C GLU A 31 -0.60 5.79 8.06
N MET A 32 0.16 4.81 7.56
CA MET A 32 -0.34 3.45 7.36
C MET A 32 -0.62 2.77 8.71
N GLU A 33 0.27 2.95 9.70
CA GLU A 33 0.08 2.39 11.05
C GLU A 33 -1.14 3.00 11.75
N ALA A 34 -1.39 4.30 11.59
CA ALA A 34 -2.58 4.97 12.12
C ALA A 34 -3.89 4.43 11.50
N LEU A 35 -3.83 3.89 10.28
CA LEU A 35 -4.94 3.19 9.62
C LEU A 35 -5.05 1.71 10.00
N GLY A 36 -4.21 1.23 10.93
CA GLY A 36 -4.20 -0.15 11.39
C GLY A 36 -3.35 -1.09 10.53
N PHE A 37 -2.54 -0.58 9.60
CA PHE A 37 -1.59 -1.37 8.84
C PHE A 37 -0.19 -1.28 9.45
N LEU A 38 0.17 -2.25 10.28
CA LEU A 38 1.47 -2.26 10.95
C LEU A 38 2.60 -2.52 9.97
N ALA A 39 3.60 -1.65 9.96
CA ALA A 39 4.73 -1.76 9.08
C ALA A 39 5.67 -2.88 9.55
N SER A 40 6.03 -3.76 8.63
CA SER A 40 6.91 -4.89 8.89
C SER A 40 8.02 -4.90 7.85
N LEU A 41 9.27 -4.71 8.29
CA LEU A 41 10.44 -4.62 7.42
C LEU A 41 10.70 -5.95 6.68
N ARG A 42 11.09 -5.85 5.42
CA ARG A 42 11.37 -6.96 4.48
C ARG A 42 12.63 -6.62 3.69
N ALA A 43 13.22 -7.61 3.01
CA ALA A 43 14.46 -7.41 2.25
C ALA A 43 14.32 -6.32 1.18
N GLU A 44 13.13 -6.22 0.58
CA GLU A 44 12.78 -5.30 -0.49
C GLU A 44 12.09 -4.01 -0.01
N GLY A 45 11.82 -3.84 1.29
CA GLY A 45 11.07 -2.68 1.81
C GLY A 45 10.11 -3.06 2.94
N TYR A 46 8.82 -2.76 2.80
CA TYR A 46 7.83 -2.94 3.86
C TYR A 46 6.61 -3.75 3.42
N ALA A 47 6.12 -4.58 4.33
CA ALA A 47 4.76 -5.10 4.31
C ALA A 47 3.91 -4.32 5.32
N PHE A 48 2.78 -3.81 4.89
CA PHE A 48 1.80 -3.11 5.71
C PHE A 48 0.69 -4.08 6.08
N LEU A 49 0.83 -4.74 7.24
CA LEU A 49 -0.01 -5.85 7.67
C LEU A 49 -1.24 -5.35 8.43
N PRO A 50 -2.47 -5.73 8.04
CA PRO A 50 -3.68 -5.34 8.75
C PRO A 50 -3.67 -5.90 10.18
N ALA A 51 -3.79 -5.02 11.18
CA ALA A 51 -3.65 -5.34 12.60
C ALA A 51 -2.35 -6.09 12.96
N GLY A 52 -1.31 -6.00 12.12
CA GLY A 52 -0.07 -6.76 12.27
C GLY A 52 -0.16 -8.24 11.91
N LEU A 53 -1.31 -8.72 11.43
CA LEU A 53 -1.53 -10.13 11.14
C LEU A 53 -0.95 -10.51 9.76
N PRO A 54 -0.20 -11.62 9.66
CA PRO A 54 0.44 -12.04 8.42
C PRO A 54 -0.55 -12.76 7.49
N VAL A 55 -1.44 -12.00 6.87
CA VAL A 55 -2.40 -12.51 5.88
C VAL A 55 -1.85 -12.45 4.44
N PRO A 56 -2.28 -13.35 3.54
CA PRO A 56 -1.83 -13.37 2.15
C PRO A 56 -2.02 -12.04 1.42
N THR A 57 -3.22 -11.44 1.53
CA THR A 57 -3.53 -10.15 0.93
C THR A 57 -3.04 -9.03 1.82
N HIS A 58 -2.17 -8.13 1.34
CA HIS A 58 -1.74 -6.95 2.10
C HIS A 58 -1.06 -5.92 1.20
N ILE A 59 -0.93 -4.69 1.69
CA ILE A 59 -0.23 -3.62 0.97
C ILE A 59 1.29 -3.83 1.12
N ARG A 60 2.00 -3.66 0.02
CA ARG A 60 3.46 -3.74 -0.05
C ARG A 60 4.04 -2.43 -0.52
N ALA A 61 5.19 -2.06 0.04
CA ALA A 61 6.05 -1.00 -0.48
C ALA A 61 7.43 -1.59 -0.76
N GLY A 62 7.77 -1.72 -2.04
CA GLY A 62 9.10 -2.10 -2.50
C GLY A 62 9.95 -0.85 -2.71
N ILE A 63 11.18 -0.85 -2.22
CA ILE A 63 12.10 0.28 -2.27
C ILE A 63 13.39 -0.17 -2.94
N ASN A 64 13.84 0.58 -3.94
CA ASN A 64 15.11 0.35 -4.59
C ASN A 64 15.80 1.69 -4.89
N GLU A 65 16.81 2.03 -4.09
CA GLU A 65 17.57 3.28 -4.13
C GLU A 65 16.70 4.55 -4.18
N GLY A 66 16.37 5.01 -5.39
CA GLY A 66 15.54 6.19 -5.66
C GLY A 66 14.10 5.87 -6.06
N ALA A 67 13.67 4.61 -6.02
CA ALA A 67 12.33 4.20 -6.42
C ALA A 67 11.56 3.60 -5.24
N ILE A 68 10.26 3.92 -5.18
CA ILE A 68 9.28 3.21 -4.36
C ILE A 68 8.11 2.80 -5.24
N SER A 69 7.67 1.55 -5.06
CA SER A 69 6.46 1.00 -5.68
C SER A 69 5.54 0.48 -4.58
N ILE A 70 4.26 0.82 -4.63
CA ILE A 70 3.25 0.37 -3.68
C ILE A 70 2.14 -0.36 -4.43
N TRP A 71 1.82 -1.56 -3.99
CA TRP A 71 0.83 -2.45 -4.61
C TRP A 71 0.16 -3.36 -3.58
N VAL A 72 -0.89 -4.08 -3.98
CA VAL A 72 -1.51 -5.13 -3.18
C VAL A 72 -0.90 -6.47 -3.57
N ARG A 73 -0.29 -7.15 -2.60
CA ARG A 73 0.11 -8.55 -2.75
C ARG A 73 -1.11 -9.43 -2.49
N GLY A 74 -1.23 -10.54 -3.22
CA GLY A 74 -2.22 -11.58 -2.93
C GLY A 74 -3.67 -11.16 -3.13
N ALA A 75 -3.98 -10.33 -4.13
CA ALA A 75 -5.34 -9.81 -4.36
C ALA A 75 -6.40 -10.90 -4.53
N GLY A 76 -6.07 -12.04 -5.17
CA GLY A 76 -6.98 -13.19 -5.32
C GLY A 76 -7.26 -13.95 -4.03
N GLU A 77 -6.48 -13.71 -2.97
CA GLU A 77 -6.67 -14.31 -1.65
C GLU A 77 -7.46 -13.39 -0.70
N LEU A 78 -8.14 -12.35 -1.23
CA LEU A 78 -8.89 -11.40 -0.44
C LEU A 78 -9.96 -12.07 0.46
N PRO A 79 -10.78 -13.04 -0.04
CA PRO A 79 -11.76 -13.70 0.82
C PRO A 79 -11.12 -14.53 1.93
N GLU A 80 -10.01 -15.22 1.65
CA GLU A 80 -9.27 -15.98 2.66
C GLU A 80 -8.67 -15.05 3.73
N SER A 81 -8.04 -13.97 3.30
CA SER A 81 -7.44 -12.98 4.19
C SER A 81 -8.50 -12.30 5.08
N ALA A 82 -9.64 -11.91 4.50
CA ALA A 82 -10.76 -11.34 5.27
C ALA A 82 -11.28 -12.32 6.34
N ARG A 83 -11.45 -13.60 5.98
CA ARG A 83 -11.81 -14.66 6.93
C ARG A 83 -10.79 -14.81 8.06
N MET A 84 -9.49 -14.77 7.76
CA MET A 84 -8.42 -14.82 8.78
C MET A 84 -8.46 -13.61 9.73
N LEU A 85 -8.89 -12.45 9.24
CA LEU A 85 -9.06 -11.23 10.04
C LEU A 85 -10.40 -11.19 10.79
N GLY A 86 -11.32 -12.12 10.52
CA GLY A 86 -12.68 -12.07 11.06
C GLY A 86 -13.51 -10.91 10.50
N MET A 87 -13.24 -10.50 9.26
CA MET A 87 -13.89 -9.38 8.58
C MET A 87 -14.66 -9.84 7.35
N ASP A 88 -15.60 -9.02 6.89
CA ASP A 88 -16.23 -9.20 5.58
C ASP A 88 -15.22 -8.86 4.44
N PRO A 89 -15.23 -9.58 3.29
CA PRO A 89 -14.35 -9.26 2.17
C PRO A 89 -14.51 -7.83 1.61
N GLU A 90 -15.72 -7.28 1.58
CA GLU A 90 -15.98 -5.90 1.15
C GLU A 90 -15.40 -4.90 2.17
N GLU A 91 -15.59 -5.17 3.46
CA GLU A 91 -14.99 -4.35 4.52
C GLU A 91 -13.45 -4.35 4.41
N TYR A 92 -12.87 -5.52 4.16
CA TYR A 92 -11.42 -5.62 4.03
C TYR A 92 -10.90 -4.96 2.74
N PHE A 93 -11.64 -5.08 1.64
CA PHE A 93 -11.38 -4.34 0.40
C PHE A 93 -11.36 -2.82 0.65
N GLU A 94 -12.39 -2.28 1.31
CA GLU A 94 -12.47 -0.86 1.62
C GLU A 94 -11.33 -0.40 2.52
N ASN A 95 -10.94 -1.23 3.50
CA ASN A 95 -9.77 -0.94 4.34
C ASN A 95 -8.49 -0.81 3.49
N LEU A 96 -8.24 -1.76 2.58
CA LEU A 96 -7.11 -1.71 1.65
C LEU A 96 -7.17 -0.45 0.79
N MET A 97 -8.33 -0.13 0.21
CA MET A 97 -8.51 1.05 -0.62
C MET A 97 -8.27 2.35 0.14
N ARG A 98 -8.68 2.45 1.41
CA ARG A 98 -8.33 3.60 2.26
C ARG A 98 -6.82 3.74 2.46
N GLY A 99 -6.13 2.63 2.74
CA GLY A 99 -4.66 2.62 2.86
C GLY A 99 -3.97 3.05 1.55
N LEU A 100 -4.40 2.52 0.41
CA LEU A 100 -3.84 2.84 -0.90
C LEU A 100 -4.09 4.30 -1.30
N ARG A 101 -5.29 4.82 -1.06
CA ARG A 101 -5.62 6.24 -1.28
C ARG A 101 -4.72 7.14 -0.43
N ARG A 102 -4.55 6.80 0.86
CA ARG A 102 -3.65 7.56 1.76
C ARG A 102 -2.21 7.53 1.27
N ALA A 103 -1.70 6.36 0.88
CA ALA A 103 -0.37 6.24 0.30
C ALA A 103 -0.22 7.08 -0.98
N GLY A 104 -1.23 7.06 -1.86
CA GLY A 104 -1.28 7.89 -3.07
C GLY A 104 -1.21 9.38 -2.76
N ASP A 105 -1.97 9.85 -1.76
CA ASP A 105 -1.94 11.26 -1.34
C ASP A 105 -0.56 11.68 -0.81
N ILE A 106 0.10 10.80 -0.06
CA ILE A 106 1.47 11.03 0.44
C ILE A 106 2.43 11.14 -0.75
N LEU A 107 2.38 10.21 -1.70
CA LEU A 107 3.21 10.24 -2.91
C LEU A 107 2.99 11.51 -3.73
N ARG A 108 1.74 11.95 -3.89
CA ARG A 108 1.38 13.19 -4.61
C ARG A 108 2.04 14.43 -4.00
N GLY A 109 2.27 14.42 -2.68
CA GLY A 109 3.04 15.45 -1.98
C GLY A 109 4.49 15.60 -2.44
N PHE A 110 5.03 14.65 -3.21
CA PHE A 110 6.39 14.65 -3.75
C PHE A 110 6.46 14.90 -5.26
N SER A 111 5.35 15.19 -5.96
CA SER A 111 5.32 15.40 -7.43
C SER A 111 6.23 16.53 -7.95
N GLY A 112 6.67 17.46 -7.08
CA GLY A 112 7.65 18.50 -7.44
C GLY A 112 9.11 18.12 -7.22
N ARG A 113 9.39 16.89 -6.74
CA ARG A 113 10.74 16.44 -6.34
C ARG A 113 11.25 15.25 -7.15
N GLY A 114 10.46 14.79 -8.12
CA GLY A 114 10.78 13.70 -9.03
C GLY A 114 9.52 13.21 -9.75
N MET A 115 9.55 11.99 -10.27
CA MET A 115 8.41 11.42 -11.00
C MET A 115 7.48 10.69 -10.03
N VAL A 116 6.18 10.97 -10.10
CA VAL A 116 5.15 10.29 -9.31
C VAL A 116 4.05 9.84 -10.25
N GLN A 117 3.69 8.56 -10.20
CA GLN A 117 2.61 7.96 -10.95
C GLN A 117 1.64 7.28 -9.98
N ILE A 118 0.36 7.62 -10.07
CA ILE A 118 -0.69 7.10 -9.21
C ILE A 118 -1.83 6.62 -10.10
N SER A 119 -2.11 5.33 -10.05
CA SER A 119 -3.30 4.71 -10.65
C SER A 119 -4.07 4.01 -9.54
N ILE A 120 -5.25 4.52 -9.23
CA ILE A 120 -6.22 3.89 -8.33
C ILE A 120 -7.55 3.92 -9.08
N PRO A 121 -8.15 2.77 -9.44
CA PRO A 121 -9.44 2.75 -10.11
C PRO A 121 -10.52 3.41 -9.23
N GLU A 122 -11.46 4.10 -9.87
CA GLU A 122 -12.69 4.54 -9.21
C GLU A 122 -13.53 3.30 -8.84
N THR A 123 -14.03 3.29 -7.60
CA THR A 123 -14.85 2.22 -7.01
C THR A 123 -16.28 2.70 -6.85
#